data_AF-A0A1I8H327-F1
#
_entry.id   AF-A0A1I8H327-F1
#
_cell.length_a   1.000
_cell.length_b   1.000
_cell.length_c   1.000
_cell.angle_alpha   90.00
_cell.angle_beta   90.00
_cell.angle_gamma   90.00
#
_symmetry.space_group_name_H-M   'P 1'
#
loop_
_entity.id
_entity.type
_entity.pdbx_description
1 polymer ?
#
loop_
_entity_poly.entity_id
_entity_poly.type
_entity_poly.pdbx_seq_one_letter_code
_entity_poly.pdbx_strand_id
1 'polypeptide(L)'
;MAKEGEEAKVEVDLVNRDPNQLNGHLKVAFEDVLGEPEHAHSIDCLWRNSYGCFTGGKNCCYKFVSVLSGLCIALCWGCTFAMVFKIFISVFREMWETYWDCCVGAECKAYGYFFSRVKVQQG
;
A
#
# COMPACT_ATOMS: atom_id res chain seq x y z
N MET A 1 2.00 -22.79 29.40
CA MET A 1 2.07 -23.06 27.95
C MET A 1 0.94 -22.27 27.30
N ALA A 2 1.20 -21.01 26.96
CA ALA A 2 0.23 -20.19 26.24
C ALA A 2 0.25 -20.65 24.77
N LYS A 3 -0.91 -21.01 24.23
CA LYS A 3 -1.09 -21.23 22.79
C LYS A 3 -0.79 -19.90 22.09
N GLU A 4 0.29 -19.85 21.34
CA GLU A 4 0.51 -18.81 20.35
C GLU A 4 -0.68 -18.87 19.38
N GLY A 5 -1.40 -17.75 19.28
CA GLY A 5 -2.48 -17.60 18.34
C GLY A 5 -1.89 -17.67 16.95
N GLU A 6 -2.16 -18.78 16.26
CA GLU A 6 -1.93 -18.92 14.83
C GLU A 6 -2.83 -17.89 14.14
N GLU A 7 -2.26 -16.73 13.82
CA GLU A 7 -2.88 -15.75 12.94
C GLU A 7 -3.06 -16.44 11.59
N ALA A 8 -4.27 -16.96 11.36
CA ALA A 8 -4.64 -17.55 10.09
C ALA A 8 -4.50 -16.46 9.03
N LYS A 9 -3.40 -16.52 8.27
CA LYS A 9 -3.20 -15.67 7.09
C LYS A 9 -4.37 -15.93 6.15
N VAL A 10 -5.31 -15.00 6.11
CA VAL A 10 -6.41 -15.04 5.14
C VAL A 10 -5.76 -14.88 3.77
N GLU A 11 -5.59 -15.99 3.07
CA GLU A 11 -5.07 -16.00 1.72
C GLU A 11 -6.10 -15.33 0.80
N VAL A 12 -5.64 -14.37 0.00
CA VAL A 12 -6.52 -13.63 -0.91
C VAL A 12 -6.91 -14.55 -2.06
N ASP A 13 -8.20 -14.87 -2.17
CA ASP A 13 -8.73 -15.63 -3.30
C ASP A 13 -8.67 -14.77 -4.58
N LEU A 14 -7.83 -15.19 -5.53
CA LEU A 14 -7.63 -14.50 -6.80
C LEU A 14 -8.72 -14.82 -7.83
N VAL A 15 -9.48 -15.89 -7.61
CA VAL A 15 -10.53 -16.40 -8.49
C VAL A 15 -11.89 -15.86 -8.06
N ASN A 16 -12.27 -16.04 -6.79
CA ASN A 16 -13.51 -15.49 -6.25
C ASN A 16 -13.24 -14.21 -5.45
N ARG A 17 -13.34 -13.07 -6.14
CA ARG A 17 -13.14 -11.74 -5.53
C ARG A 17 -14.37 -11.17 -4.82
N ASP A 18 -15.50 -11.88 -4.82
CA ASP A 18 -16.72 -11.47 -4.13
C ASP A 18 -17.34 -12.64 -3.33
N PRO A 19 -16.63 -13.14 -2.30
CA PRO A 19 -17.07 -14.30 -1.53
C PRO A 19 -18.41 -14.09 -0.78
N ASN A 20 -18.78 -12.83 -0.53
CA ASN A 20 -20.02 -12.45 0.16
C ASN A 20 -21.13 -11.99 -0.80
N GLN A 21 -20.91 -12.11 -2.12
CA GLN A 21 -21.87 -11.73 -3.17
C GLN A 21 -22.43 -10.30 -3.02
N LEU A 22 -21.60 -9.36 -2.56
CA LEU A 22 -22.01 -7.97 -2.38
C LEU A 22 -22.42 -7.32 -3.71
N ASN A 23 -21.83 -7.78 -4.81
CA ASN A 23 -22.02 -7.25 -6.14
C ASN A 23 -22.98 -8.08 -7.00
N GLY A 24 -23.76 -9.00 -6.40
CA GLY A 24 -24.71 -9.82 -7.16
C GLY A 24 -25.76 -9.02 -7.94
N HIS A 25 -25.99 -7.77 -7.57
CA HIS A 25 -26.88 -6.84 -8.26
C HIS A 25 -26.27 -6.23 -9.55
N LEU A 26 -24.94 -6.27 -9.70
CA LEU A 26 -24.24 -5.74 -10.87
C LEU A 26 -24.26 -6.76 -12.00
N LYS A 27 -25.22 -6.59 -12.91
CA LYS A 27 -25.30 -7.39 -14.13
C LYS A 27 -24.34 -6.84 -15.18
N VAL A 28 -23.30 -7.62 -15.50
CA VAL A 28 -22.22 -7.22 -16.41
C VAL A 28 -22.03 -8.19 -17.58
N ALA A 29 -22.89 -9.22 -17.68
CA ALA A 29 -22.91 -10.10 -18.85
C ALA A 29 -23.47 -9.35 -20.06
N PHE A 30 -23.04 -9.76 -21.26
CA PHE A 30 -23.44 -9.10 -22.50
C PHE A 30 -24.96 -9.13 -22.70
N GLU A 31 -25.56 -10.28 -22.43
CA GLU A 31 -26.98 -10.57 -22.57
C GLU A 31 -27.81 -9.77 -21.56
N ASP A 32 -27.28 -9.54 -20.35
CA ASP A 32 -27.95 -8.72 -19.33
C ASP A 32 -27.90 -7.23 -19.62
N VAL A 33 -26.88 -6.76 -20.35
CA VAL A 33 -26.67 -5.34 -20.66
C VAL A 33 -27.43 -4.92 -21.92
N LEU A 34 -27.44 -5.75 -22.96
CA LEU A 34 -28.17 -5.46 -24.20
C LEU A 34 -29.61 -5.96 -24.19
N GLY A 35 -29.88 -7.13 -23.59
CA GLY A 35 -31.23 -7.61 -23.29
C GLY A 35 -32.19 -7.67 -24.47
N GLU A 36 -31.83 -8.38 -25.56
CA GLU A 36 -32.76 -8.58 -26.68
C GLU A 36 -33.99 -9.40 -26.25
N PRO A 37 -35.22 -8.97 -26.60
CA PRO A 37 -36.43 -9.73 -26.30
C PRO A 37 -36.59 -10.92 -27.26
N GLU A 38 -37.22 -11.99 -26.78
CA GLU A 38 -37.38 -13.29 -27.48
C GLU A 38 -38.02 -13.21 -28.88
N HIS A 39 -38.73 -12.13 -29.17
CA HIS A 39 -39.44 -11.93 -30.44
C HIS A 39 -38.77 -10.91 -31.38
N ALA A 40 -37.69 -10.24 -30.95
CA ALA A 40 -36.96 -9.27 -31.76
C ALA A 40 -35.45 -9.45 -31.60
N HIS A 41 -34.91 -10.40 -32.36
CA HIS A 41 -33.48 -10.69 -32.38
C HIS A 41 -32.78 -9.92 -33.50
N SER A 42 -31.60 -9.38 -33.19
CA SER A 42 -30.71 -8.87 -34.22
C SER A 42 -30.12 -10.01 -35.06
N ILE A 43 -29.51 -9.67 -36.19
CA ILE A 43 -28.90 -10.66 -37.09
C ILE A 43 -27.79 -11.41 -36.35
N ASP A 44 -27.78 -12.74 -36.42
CA ASP A 44 -26.84 -13.61 -35.69
C ASP A 44 -25.36 -13.20 -35.82
N CYS A 45 -24.96 -12.75 -37.01
CA CYS A 45 -23.59 -12.30 -37.26
C CYS A 45 -23.24 -11.03 -36.48
N LEU A 46 -24.19 -10.10 -36.38
CA LEU A 46 -24.04 -8.86 -35.63
C LEU A 46 -24.01 -9.15 -34.13
N TRP A 47 -24.89 -10.03 -33.65
CA TRP A 47 -24.95 -10.43 -32.25
C TRP A 47 -23.62 -11.05 -31.79
N ARG A 48 -23.09 -12.01 -32.56
CA ARG A 48 -21.82 -12.68 -32.26
C ARG A 48 -20.62 -11.72 -32.30
N ASN A 49 -20.58 -10.82 -33.28
CA ASN A 49 -19.49 -9.84 -33.35
C ASN A 49 -19.55 -8.84 -32.19
N SER A 50 -20.76 -8.40 -31.82
CA SER A 50 -20.99 -7.52 -30.68
C SER A 50 -20.60 -8.18 -29.36
N TYR A 51 -20.92 -9.45 -29.17
CA TYR A 51 -20.50 -10.24 -28.00
C TYR A 51 -18.97 -10.27 -27.85
N GLY A 52 -18.26 -10.54 -28.95
CA GLY A 52 -16.79 -10.57 -28.95
C GLY A 52 -16.19 -9.21 -28.63
N CYS A 53 -16.68 -8.15 -29.29
CA CYS A 53 -16.22 -6.78 -29.07
C CYS A 53 -16.50 -6.30 -27.63
N PHE A 54 -17.69 -6.57 -27.10
CA PHE A 54 -18.05 -6.23 -25.72
C PHE A 54 -17.18 -6.96 -24.69
N THR A 55 -17.01 -8.27 -24.84
CA THR A 55 -16.22 -9.07 -23.91
C THR A 55 -14.75 -8.63 -23.91
N GLY A 56 -14.16 -8.42 -25.09
CA GLY A 56 -12.80 -7.92 -25.24
C GLY A 56 -12.65 -6.50 -24.67
N GLY A 57 -13.54 -5.59 -25.05
CA GLY A 57 -13.55 -4.21 -24.61
C GLY A 57 -13.70 -4.07 -23.09
N LYS A 58 -14.67 -4.76 -22.49
CA LYS A 58 -14.88 -4.78 -21.04
C LYS A 58 -13.64 -5.25 -20.30
N ASN A 59 -13.03 -6.34 -20.74
CA ASN A 59 -11.86 -6.90 -20.07
C ASN A 59 -10.62 -6.01 -20.23
N CYS A 60 -10.43 -5.38 -21.39
CA CYS A 60 -9.34 -4.44 -21.63
C CYS A 60 -9.50 -3.17 -20.78
N CYS A 61 -10.64 -2.50 -20.90
CA CYS A 61 -10.92 -1.25 -20.19
C CYS A 61 -10.88 -1.44 -18.67
N TYR A 62 -11.47 -2.53 -18.16
CA TYR A 62 -11.44 -2.82 -16.73
C TYR A 62 -10.00 -2.97 -16.22
N LYS A 63 -9.19 -3.81 -16.88
CA LYS A 63 -7.79 -4.01 -16.48
C LYS A 63 -6.98 -2.72 -16.56
N PHE A 64 -7.16 -1.95 -17.63
CA PHE A 64 -6.43 -0.69 -17.82
C PHE A 64 -6.75 0.32 -16.71
N VAL A 65 -8.04 0.56 -16.45
CA VAL A 65 -8.49 1.49 -15.41
C VAL A 65 -8.05 1.01 -14.03
N SER A 66 -8.14 -0.30 -13.74
CA SER A 66 -7.68 -0.87 -12.47
C SER A 66 -6.17 -0.69 -12.25
N VAL A 67 -5.35 -0.88 -13.28
CA VAL A 67 -3.88 -0.70 -13.16
C VAL A 67 -3.55 0.78 -12.92
N LEU A 68 -4.17 1.68 -13.69
CA LEU A 68 -3.93 3.11 -13.52
C LEU A 68 -4.35 3.60 -12.14
N SER A 69 -5.56 3.25 -11.69
CA SER A 69 -6.05 3.67 -10.37
C SER A 69 -5.22 3.06 -9.25
N GLY A 70 -4.88 1.77 -9.35
CA GLY A 70 -4.05 1.09 -8.37
C GLY A 70 -2.66 1.72 -8.22
N LEU A 71 -2.01 2.03 -9.34
CA LEU A 71 -0.68 2.66 -9.34
C LEU A 71 -0.73 4.09 -8.77
N CYS A 72 -1.71 4.89 -9.18
CA CYS A 72 -1.89 6.25 -8.65
C CYS A 72 -2.12 6.24 -7.14
N ILE A 73 -2.98 5.36 -6.64
CA ILE A 73 -3.25 5.21 -5.21
C ILE A 73 -1.98 4.78 -4.48
N ALA A 74 -1.26 3.76 -4.99
CA ALA A 74 -0.01 3.30 -4.39
C ALA A 74 1.05 4.42 -4.31
N LEU A 75 1.17 5.24 -5.36
CA LEU A 75 2.07 6.40 -5.36
C LEU A 75 1.67 7.42 -4.31
N CYS A 76 0.38 7.76 -4.21
CA CYS A 76 -0.13 8.69 -3.18
C CYS A 76 0.21 8.19 -1.77
N TRP A 77 -0.02 6.91 -1.48
CA TRP A 77 0.35 6.31 -0.20
C TRP A 77 1.86 6.31 0.03
N GLY A 78 2.67 6.00 -0.98
CA GLY A 78 4.13 6.08 -0.88
C GLY A 78 4.62 7.49 -0.51
N CYS A 79 4.05 8.52 -1.13
CA CYS A 79 4.36 9.91 -0.83
C CYS A 79 3.96 10.30 0.61
N THR A 80 2.77 9.89 1.08
CA THR A 80 2.35 10.18 2.46
C THR A 80 3.26 9.50 3.47
N PHE A 81 3.62 8.23 3.26
CA PHE A 81 4.58 7.54 4.13
C PHE A 81 5.96 8.19 4.13
N ALA A 82 6.46 8.64 2.98
CA ALA A 82 7.74 9.34 2.91
C ALA A 82 7.75 10.63 3.74
N MET A 83 6.67 11.41 3.68
CA MET A 83 6.54 12.63 4.49
C MET A 83 6.48 12.33 5.99
N VAL A 84 5.65 11.36 6.40
CA VAL A 84 5.56 10.93 7.81
C VAL A 84 6.91 10.43 8.32
N PHE A 85 7.62 9.63 7.52
CA PHE A 85 8.94 9.10 7.88
C PHE A 85 9.98 10.21 8.04
N LYS A 86 9.99 11.23 7.17
CA LYS A 86 10.89 12.39 7.32
C LYS A 86 10.65 13.15 8.62
N ILE A 87 9.39 13.34 9.00
CA ILE A 87 9.06 13.99 10.28
C ILE A 87 9.52 13.12 11.44
N PHE A 88 9.19 11.82 11.40
CA PHE A 88 9.58 10.87 12.43
C PHE A 88 11.09 10.83 12.66
N ILE A 89 11.89 10.70 11.59
CA ILE A 89 13.36 10.66 11.71
C ILE A 89 13.93 12.00 12.19
N SER A 90 13.34 13.14 11.82
CA SER A 90 13.78 14.45 12.30
C SER A 90 13.59 14.58 13.81
N VAL A 91 12.39 14.27 14.30
CA VAL A 91 12.07 14.31 15.74
C VAL A 91 12.91 13.31 16.51
N PHE A 92 13.05 12.09 15.98
CA PHE A 92 13.88 11.06 16.61
C PHE A 92 15.35 11.49 16.68
N ARG A 93 15.89 12.10 15.62
CA ARG A 93 17.25 12.63 15.60
C ARG A 93 17.42 13.72 16.64
N GLU A 94 16.54 14.71 16.72
CA GLU A 94 16.61 15.78 17.72
C GLU A 94 16.58 15.23 19.16
N MET A 95 15.70 14.25 19.41
CA MET A 95 15.65 13.56 20.69
C MET A 95 16.93 12.78 20.99
N TRP A 96 17.50 12.10 20.00
CA TRP A 96 18.75 11.36 20.11
C TRP A 96 19.95 12.26 20.39
N GLU A 97 20.09 13.37 19.66
CA GLU A 97 21.16 14.37 19.88
C GLU A 97 21.05 14.97 21.29
N THR A 98 19.84 15.34 21.72
CA THR A 98 19.61 15.87 23.08
C THR A 98 19.99 14.84 24.14
N TYR A 99 19.61 13.58 23.93
CA TYR A 99 19.99 12.47 24.81
C TYR A 99 21.52 12.28 24.85
N TRP A 100 22.18 12.31 23.70
CA TRP A 100 23.63 12.14 23.58
C TRP A 100 24.40 13.28 24.24
N ASP A 101 23.98 14.53 24.05
CA ASP A 101 24.58 15.71 24.69
C ASP A 101 24.40 15.69 26.21
N CYS A 102 23.20 15.35 26.70
CA CYS A 102 22.91 15.30 28.13
C CYS A 102 23.65 14.16 28.85
N CYS A 103 23.63 12.95 28.29
CA CYS A 103 24.11 11.75 28.99
C CYS A 103 25.58 11.45 28.71
N VAL A 104 26.07 11.68 27.49
CA VAL A 104 27.43 11.29 27.07
C VAL A 104 28.32 12.52 26.91
N GLY A 105 27.81 13.59 26.30
CA GLY A 105 28.55 14.83 26.07
C GLY A 105 28.96 15.54 27.36
N ALA A 106 28.07 15.59 28.35
CA ALA A 106 28.34 16.18 29.66
C ALA A 106 29.46 15.44 30.40
N GLU A 107 29.45 14.11 30.38
CA GLU A 107 30.47 13.28 31.03
C GLU A 107 31.84 13.44 30.37
N CYS A 108 31.91 13.38 29.04
CA CYS A 108 33.16 13.58 28.32
C CYS A 108 33.81 14.95 28.56
N LYS A 109 33.01 16.02 28.66
CA LYS A 109 33.52 17.36 29.04
C LYS A 109 34.07 17.37 30.46
N ALA A 110 33.40 16.72 31.41
CA ALA A 110 33.87 16.64 32.79
C ALA A 110 35.22 15.91 32.90
N TYR A 111 35.36 14.76 32.23
CA TYR A 111 36.62 14.04 32.16
C TYR A 111 37.72 14.86 31.47
N GLY A 112 37.40 15.56 30.38
CA GLY A 112 38.34 16.46 29.70
C GLY A 112 38.88 17.57 30.60
N TYR A 113 38.03 18.22 31.40
CA TYR A 113 38.47 19.23 32.36
C TYR A 113 39.35 18.65 33.47
N PHE A 114 39.04 17.44 33.94
CA PHE A 114 39.83 16.76 34.95
C PHE A 114 41.26 16.47 34.46
N PHE A 115 41.40 15.90 33.26
CA PHE A 115 42.71 15.62 32.68
C PHE A 115 43.48 16.88 32.27
N SER A 116 42.80 17.98 31.94
CA SER A 116 43.45 19.26 31.61
C SER A 116 44.23 19.86 32.79
N ARG A 117 43.87 19.52 34.03
CA ARG A 117 44.53 20.01 35.25
C ARG A 117 45.68 19.12 35.71
N VAL A 118 45.85 17.93 35.13
CA VAL A 118 46.97 17.04 35.43
C VAL A 118 48.22 17.56 34.71
N LYS A 119 49.08 18.27 35.44
CA LYS A 119 50.41 18.64 34.95
C LYS A 119 51.37 17.48 35.19
N VAL A 120 51.88 16.89 34.11
CA VAL A 120 52.92 15.85 34.18
C VAL A 120 54.26 16.55 34.45
N GLN A 121 54.96 16.16 35.53
CA GLN A 121 56.35 16.54 35.76
C GLN A 121 57.21 15.87 34.68
N GLN A 122 57.68 16.64 33.70
CA GLN A 122 58.70 16.16 32.77
C GLN A 122 60.03 16.13 33.54
N GLY A 123 60.50 14.91 33.83
CA GLY A 123 61.82 14.65 34.39
C GLY A 123 62.95 14.85 33.39
#